data_AF-A0A2L0B7W3-F1
#
_entry.id   AF-A0A2L0B7W3-F1
#
_cell.length_a   1.000
_cell.length_b   1.000
_cell.length_c   1.000
_cell.angle_alpha   90.00
_cell.angle_beta   90.00
_cell.angle_gamma   90.00
#
_symmetry.space_group_name_H-M   'P 1'
#
loop_
_entity.id
_entity.type
_entity.pdbx_description
1 polymer ?
#
loop_
_entity_poly.entity_id
_entity_poly.type
_entity_poly.pdbx_seq_one_letter_code
_entity_poly.pdbx_strand_id
1 'polypeptide(L)'
;LNVDDCTPDPCQNGGTCHDLVSNYVCSCPPGTLGFVCEINNNDCVPGACHNNGTCIDKIGGYECKCPPGFVGPSCEGDINECLSNPCSNPGTLDCVQLINDYHCNCKAGHMGRHCEVKVNFCANSPCQNGGNCITIHAGHRCNCQDGFFGKNCEFSGYDCDSNPCLNGGMCRIADGGGYRCDCPVGTTGINCERDAFNECESNPCRHKDATCQNLVGDYLCICPAKFVGKNCDKYDASAPGGRGYSPTLIAATSKDPDEVCLKYNCPAKKGNSRCDEECNNYACDFDGNDCSLGINPWANCTASIRCWEVFMNDVCNQECNNAQCLFDGRDCE
;
A
#
# COMPACT_ATOMS: atom_id res chain seq x y z
N LEU A 1 -46.16 3.72 78.86
CA LEU A 1 -44.76 3.34 79.15
C LEU A 1 -44.09 3.33 77.78
N ASN A 2 -43.07 4.16 77.56
CA ASN A 2 -42.29 4.10 76.31
C ASN A 2 -41.19 3.06 76.52
N VAL A 3 -41.10 2.07 75.64
CA VAL A 3 -40.02 1.08 75.63
C VAL A 3 -39.06 1.53 74.55
N ASP A 4 -37.74 1.53 74.83
CA ASP A 4 -36.74 1.88 73.82
C ASP A 4 -36.71 0.81 72.73
N ASP A 5 -37.37 1.10 71.62
CA ASP A 5 -37.49 0.20 70.48
C ASP A 5 -36.22 0.20 69.60
N CYS A 6 -35.20 1.01 69.94
CA CYS A 6 -33.89 1.04 69.29
C CYS A 6 -32.84 0.14 69.96
N THR A 7 -33.21 -0.68 70.96
CA THR A 7 -32.28 -1.58 71.64
C THR A 7 -32.78 -3.04 71.61
N PRO A 8 -32.14 -3.95 70.85
CA PRO A 8 -30.99 -3.73 69.97
C PRO A 8 -31.34 -2.94 68.70
N ASP A 9 -30.36 -2.26 68.10
CA ASP A 9 -30.56 -1.39 66.93
C ASP A 9 -31.21 -2.17 65.76
N PRO A 10 -32.46 -1.84 65.38
CA PRO A 10 -33.16 -2.53 64.31
C PRO A 10 -32.72 -2.07 62.92
N CYS A 11 -32.04 -0.92 62.80
CA CYS A 11 -31.69 -0.33 61.51
C CYS A 11 -30.43 -0.99 60.91
N GLN A 12 -30.54 -1.45 59.66
CA GLN A 12 -29.46 -2.10 58.93
C GLN A 12 -28.64 -1.08 58.12
N ASN A 13 -27.53 -1.54 57.53
CA ASN A 13 -26.68 -0.78 56.60
C ASN A 13 -26.24 0.61 57.11
N GLY A 14 -26.08 0.77 58.43
CA GLY A 14 -25.67 2.04 59.05
C GLY A 14 -26.80 3.08 59.15
N GLY A 15 -28.07 2.65 59.03
CA GLY A 15 -29.23 3.47 59.34
C GLY A 15 -29.22 3.98 60.77
N THR A 16 -29.80 5.17 60.99
CA THR A 16 -29.93 5.75 62.34
C THR A 16 -31.33 5.46 62.89
N CYS A 17 -31.41 4.78 64.03
CA CYS A 17 -32.68 4.50 64.70
C CYS A 17 -33.20 5.72 65.47
N HIS A 18 -34.50 5.95 65.37
CA HIS A 18 -35.23 6.96 66.14
C HIS A 18 -36.39 6.30 66.90
N ASP A 19 -36.32 6.31 68.23
CA ASP A 19 -37.32 5.77 69.16
C ASP A 19 -38.60 6.63 69.16
N LEU A 20 -39.78 5.99 69.14
CA LEU A 20 -41.10 6.61 69.21
C LEU A 20 -41.95 5.92 70.30
N VAL A 21 -43.09 6.51 70.66
CA VAL A 21 -43.90 6.11 71.85
C VAL A 21 -44.37 4.64 71.89
N SER A 22 -44.43 3.96 70.74
CA SER A 22 -44.83 2.55 70.61
C SER A 22 -44.20 1.86 69.37
N ASN A 23 -43.17 2.46 68.78
CA ASN A 23 -42.56 1.99 67.53
C ASN A 23 -41.20 2.71 67.32
N TYR A 24 -40.50 2.42 66.23
CA TYR A 24 -39.30 3.14 65.81
C TYR A 24 -39.39 3.56 64.33
N VAL A 25 -38.49 4.45 63.91
CA VAL A 25 -38.25 4.76 62.50
C VAL A 25 -36.75 4.84 62.21
N CYS A 26 -36.34 4.28 61.07
CA CYS A 26 -34.96 4.33 60.62
C CYS A 26 -34.74 5.46 59.61
N SER A 27 -33.72 6.29 59.83
CA SER A 27 -33.20 7.21 58.82
C SER A 27 -32.11 6.51 58.02
N CYS A 28 -32.40 6.21 56.75
CA CYS A 28 -31.52 5.45 55.88
C CYS A 28 -30.42 6.32 55.25
N PRO A 29 -29.15 5.87 55.24
CA PRO A 29 -28.09 6.57 54.51
C PRO A 29 -28.36 6.56 53.00
N PRO A 30 -27.77 7.51 52.24
CA PRO A 30 -27.92 7.55 50.79
C PRO A 30 -27.64 6.19 50.13
N GLY A 31 -28.47 5.80 49.17
CA GLY A 31 -28.35 4.52 48.46
C GLY A 31 -28.97 3.31 49.18
N THR A 32 -29.56 3.48 50.36
CA THR A 32 -30.32 2.42 51.04
C THR A 32 -31.81 2.76 51.16
N LEU A 33 -32.65 1.73 51.15
CA LEU A 33 -34.12 1.81 51.16
C LEU A 33 -34.70 0.73 52.08
N GLY A 34 -36.00 0.83 52.35
CA GLY A 34 -36.73 -0.13 53.20
C GLY A 34 -37.12 0.46 54.55
N PHE A 35 -37.86 -0.31 55.34
CA PHE A 35 -38.37 0.15 56.63
C PHE A 35 -37.25 0.20 57.69
N VAL A 36 -36.30 -0.72 57.59
CA VAL A 36 -35.11 -0.83 58.43
C VAL A 36 -33.82 -0.64 57.62
N CYS A 37 -33.90 0.02 56.46
CA CYS A 37 -32.77 0.23 55.55
C CYS A 37 -32.13 -1.08 55.04
N GLU A 38 -32.92 -2.15 54.95
CA GLU A 38 -32.50 -3.51 54.57
C GLU A 38 -32.14 -3.65 53.08
N ILE A 39 -32.56 -2.71 52.23
CA ILE A 39 -32.31 -2.73 50.79
C ILE A 39 -31.11 -1.83 50.49
N ASN A 40 -30.00 -2.40 50.01
CA ASN A 40 -28.95 -1.63 49.35
C ASN A 40 -29.27 -1.51 47.86
N ASN A 41 -29.31 -0.29 47.32
CA ASN A 41 -29.48 -0.11 45.89
C ASN A 41 -28.22 -0.58 45.17
N ASN A 42 -28.37 -1.30 44.06
CA ASN A 42 -27.23 -1.80 43.30
C ASN A 42 -26.66 -0.67 42.44
N ASP A 43 -25.53 -0.12 42.87
CA ASP A 43 -24.85 0.97 42.18
C ASP A 43 -23.98 0.48 41.01
N CYS A 44 -23.85 -0.84 40.82
CA CYS A 44 -23.18 -1.47 39.68
C CYS A 44 -24.05 -1.53 38.42
N VAL A 45 -24.34 -0.36 37.87
CA VAL A 45 -25.02 -0.21 36.59
C VAL A 45 -24.07 -0.45 35.40
N PRO A 46 -24.57 -0.80 34.20
CA PRO A 46 -23.74 -0.91 33.01
C PRO A 46 -22.93 0.38 32.76
N GLY A 47 -21.61 0.24 32.69
CA GLY A 47 -20.68 1.36 32.51
C GLY A 47 -20.17 2.02 33.81
N ALA A 48 -20.54 1.51 35.00
CA ALA A 48 -19.99 2.00 36.27
C ALA A 48 -18.46 1.84 36.37
N CYS A 49 -17.93 0.74 35.83
CA CYS A 49 -16.49 0.50 35.68
C CYS A 49 -16.11 0.39 34.20
N HIS A 50 -15.12 1.17 33.79
CA HIS A 50 -14.53 1.17 32.45
C HIS A 50 -13.49 0.06 32.29
N ASN A 51 -13.03 -0.12 31.05
CA ASN A 51 -11.91 -1.01 30.69
C ASN A 51 -12.02 -2.43 31.26
N ASN A 52 -13.24 -2.99 31.27
CA ASN A 52 -13.53 -4.32 31.80
C ASN A 52 -13.25 -4.47 33.31
N GLY A 53 -13.31 -3.37 34.06
CA GLY A 53 -13.24 -3.35 35.52
C GLY A 53 -14.40 -4.11 36.16
N THR A 54 -14.11 -4.74 37.30
CA THR A 54 -15.13 -5.48 38.06
C THR A 54 -15.79 -4.54 39.07
N CYS A 55 -17.08 -4.29 38.88
CA CYS A 55 -17.85 -3.49 39.82
C CYS A 55 -18.22 -4.29 41.07
N ILE A 56 -18.05 -3.68 42.24
CA ILE A 56 -18.44 -4.22 43.53
C ILE A 56 -19.36 -3.23 44.20
N ASP A 57 -20.61 -3.64 44.39
CA ASP A 57 -21.62 -2.87 45.08
C ASP A 57 -21.25 -2.66 46.56
N LYS A 58 -21.46 -1.43 47.06
CA LYS A 58 -21.20 -1.02 48.45
C LYS A 58 -22.43 -0.30 48.99
N ILE A 59 -22.45 -0.11 50.31
CA ILE A 59 -23.52 0.68 50.92
C ILE A 59 -23.35 2.14 50.48
N GLY A 60 -24.33 2.65 49.71
CA GLY A 60 -24.35 4.03 49.25
C GLY A 60 -23.36 4.38 48.13
N GLY A 61 -22.92 3.38 47.36
CA GLY A 61 -22.04 3.58 46.20
C GLY A 61 -21.45 2.27 45.69
N TYR A 62 -20.42 2.38 44.84
CA TYR A 62 -19.72 1.22 44.29
C TYR A 62 -18.20 1.41 44.33
N GLU A 63 -17.48 0.30 44.20
CA GLU A 63 -16.03 0.26 44.06
C GLU A 63 -15.68 -0.52 42.78
N CYS A 64 -14.82 0.05 41.93
CA CYS A 64 -14.28 -0.65 40.78
C CYS A 64 -12.94 -1.30 41.10
N LYS A 65 -12.84 -2.61 40.87
CA LYS A 65 -11.55 -3.31 40.80
C LYS A 65 -11.03 -3.25 39.37
N CYS A 66 -9.99 -2.46 39.17
CA CYS A 66 -9.39 -2.28 37.85
C CYS A 66 -8.55 -3.49 37.43
N PRO A 67 -8.58 -3.88 36.15
CA PRO A 67 -7.63 -4.83 35.62
C PRO A 67 -6.22 -4.21 35.59
N PRO A 68 -5.16 -5.04 35.48
CA PRO A 68 -3.80 -4.55 35.28
C PRO A 68 -3.72 -3.58 34.09
N GLY A 69 -2.97 -2.49 34.26
CA GLY A 69 -2.81 -1.44 33.25
C GLY A 69 -3.81 -0.28 33.38
N PHE A 70 -4.80 -0.36 34.27
CA PHE A 70 -5.81 0.70 34.43
C PHE A 70 -5.86 1.26 35.85
N VAL A 71 -6.23 2.54 35.96
CA VAL A 71 -6.32 3.33 37.20
C VAL A 71 -7.54 4.25 37.17
N GLY A 72 -7.85 4.80 38.34
CA GLY A 72 -8.98 5.73 38.53
C GLY A 72 -10.13 5.08 39.29
N PRO A 73 -11.04 5.88 39.88
CA PRO A 73 -12.18 5.37 40.64
C PRO A 73 -13.12 4.48 39.83
N SER A 74 -13.19 4.70 38.52
CA SER A 74 -13.99 3.92 37.58
C SER A 74 -13.13 3.18 36.55
N CYS A 75 -11.82 3.04 36.79
CA CYS A 75 -10.86 2.41 35.87
C CYS A 75 -10.77 3.07 34.50
N GLU A 76 -11.04 4.38 34.44
CA GLU A 76 -11.07 5.18 33.21
C GLU A 76 -9.70 5.55 32.67
N GLY A 77 -8.68 5.56 33.53
CA GLY A 77 -7.31 5.91 33.19
C GLY A 77 -6.48 4.70 32.79
N ASP A 78 -5.63 4.88 31.78
CA ASP A 78 -4.57 3.93 31.42
C ASP A 78 -3.27 4.31 32.17
N ILE A 79 -2.57 3.31 32.71
CA ILE A 79 -1.28 3.50 33.37
C ILE A 79 -0.25 3.85 32.29
N ASN A 80 0.63 4.80 32.57
CA ASN A 80 1.75 5.08 31.69
C ASN A 80 3.01 4.34 32.19
N GLU A 81 3.29 3.18 31.60
CA GLU A 81 4.41 2.32 31.95
C GLU A 81 5.77 2.97 31.63
N CYS A 82 5.83 3.89 30.66
CA CYS A 82 7.05 4.60 30.30
C CYS A 82 7.58 5.51 31.42
N LEU A 83 6.73 5.96 32.34
CA LEU A 83 7.14 6.79 33.48
C LEU A 83 8.07 6.05 34.46
N SER A 84 8.07 4.71 34.43
CA SER A 84 8.99 3.90 35.23
C SER A 84 10.41 3.82 34.63
N ASN A 85 10.66 4.51 33.51
CA ASN A 85 11.89 4.47 32.73
C ASN A 85 12.36 3.03 32.42
N PRO A 86 11.51 2.17 31.83
CA PRO A 86 11.88 0.79 31.56
C PRO A 86 12.92 0.67 30.43
N CYS A 87 12.99 1.65 29.53
CA CYS A 87 13.89 1.62 28.37
C CYS A 87 15.32 2.08 28.72
N SER A 88 16.32 1.48 28.08
CA SER A 88 17.72 1.86 28.23
C SER A 88 17.98 3.20 27.54
N ASN A 89 18.18 4.26 28.32
CA ASN A 89 18.51 5.61 27.86
C ASN A 89 19.56 5.69 26.74
N PRO A 90 20.72 4.98 26.80
CA PRO A 90 21.70 5.05 25.73
C PRO A 90 21.17 4.50 24.40
N GLY A 91 20.37 3.43 24.44
CA GLY A 91 19.90 2.71 23.26
C GLY A 91 18.52 3.07 22.74
N THR A 92 17.76 3.88 23.46
CA THR A 92 16.35 4.16 23.14
C THR A 92 16.18 5.55 22.54
N LEU A 93 15.40 5.65 21.46
CA LEU A 93 14.97 6.90 20.83
C LEU A 93 13.76 7.48 21.56
N ASP A 94 12.75 6.65 21.80
CA ASP A 94 11.51 7.01 22.47
C ASP A 94 10.85 5.79 23.15
N CYS A 95 10.05 6.01 24.18
CA CYS A 95 9.23 4.98 24.82
C CYS A 95 7.76 5.21 24.46
N VAL A 96 7.14 4.20 23.87
CA VAL A 96 5.74 4.23 23.47
C VAL A 96 4.91 3.51 24.53
N GLN A 97 3.96 4.22 25.13
CA GLN A 97 2.96 3.64 26.03
C GLN A 97 2.00 2.74 25.23
N LEU A 98 1.67 1.58 25.79
CA LEU A 98 0.67 0.65 25.28
C LEU A 98 -0.26 0.24 26.42
N ILE A 99 -1.41 -0.36 26.11
CA ILE A 99 -2.34 -0.83 27.14
C ILE A 99 -1.67 -1.96 27.94
N ASN A 100 -1.39 -1.71 29.22
CA ASN A 100 -0.74 -2.67 30.12
C ASN A 100 0.64 -3.16 29.61
N ASP A 101 1.33 -2.37 28.78
CA ASP A 101 2.66 -2.69 28.26
C ASP A 101 3.37 -1.42 27.76
N TYR A 102 4.60 -1.56 27.28
CA TYR A 102 5.33 -0.48 26.63
C TYR A 102 6.22 -1.02 25.53
N HIS A 103 6.60 -0.15 24.60
CA HIS A 103 7.55 -0.46 23.55
C HIS A 103 8.68 0.56 23.49
N CYS A 104 9.92 0.08 23.60
CA CYS A 104 11.11 0.91 23.44
C CYS A 104 11.51 0.97 21.97
N ASN A 105 11.42 2.14 21.35
CA ASN A 105 11.95 2.35 20.00
C ASN A 105 13.47 2.45 20.05
N CYS A 106 14.17 1.40 19.62
CA CYS A 106 15.62 1.36 19.69
C CYS A 106 16.29 2.24 18.63
N LYS A 107 17.39 2.90 19.02
CA LYS A 107 18.32 3.56 18.09
C LYS A 107 18.97 2.51 17.19
N ALA A 108 19.43 2.94 16.01
CA ALA A 108 20.16 2.07 15.09
C ALA A 108 21.36 1.41 15.80
N GLY A 109 21.47 0.09 15.66
CA GLY A 109 22.50 -0.72 16.33
C GLY A 109 22.19 -1.05 17.80
N HIS A 110 20.94 -0.89 18.26
CA HIS A 110 20.47 -1.35 19.56
C HIS A 110 19.29 -2.31 19.39
N MET A 111 19.20 -3.32 20.26
CA MET A 111 18.14 -4.32 20.32
C MET A 111 17.83 -4.71 21.77
N GLY A 112 16.83 -5.58 21.94
CA GLY A 112 16.34 -6.01 23.25
C GLY A 112 15.02 -5.33 23.60
N ARG A 113 14.28 -5.89 24.57
CA ARG A 113 12.99 -5.31 25.02
C ARG A 113 13.17 -3.89 25.55
N HIS A 114 14.35 -3.60 26.08
CA HIS A 114 14.70 -2.32 26.67
C HIS A 114 15.80 -1.61 25.86
N CYS A 115 16.12 -2.04 24.63
CA CYS A 115 17.22 -1.50 23.83
C CYS A 115 18.60 -1.55 24.52
N GLU A 116 18.77 -2.52 25.42
CA GLU A 116 19.94 -2.70 26.26
C GLU A 116 21.12 -3.37 25.56
N VAL A 117 20.86 -4.05 24.44
CA VAL A 117 21.87 -4.81 23.69
C VAL A 117 22.39 -3.97 22.53
N LYS A 118 23.70 -3.70 22.52
CA LYS A 118 24.37 -3.07 21.38
C LYS A 118 24.75 -4.12 20.34
N VAL A 119 24.28 -3.96 19.11
CA VAL A 119 24.50 -4.89 18.00
C VAL A 119 25.10 -4.15 16.81
N ASN A 120 26.19 -4.67 16.26
CA ASN A 120 26.73 -4.20 14.99
C ASN A 120 26.33 -5.17 13.87
N PHE A 121 25.27 -4.83 13.14
CA PHE A 121 24.77 -5.66 12.04
C PHE A 121 25.72 -5.74 10.85
N CYS A 122 26.69 -4.81 10.75
CA CYS A 122 27.72 -4.80 9.71
C CYS A 122 29.02 -5.50 10.12
N ALA A 123 29.12 -6.07 11.34
CA ALA A 123 30.36 -6.64 11.86
C ALA A 123 30.96 -7.77 11.00
N ASN A 124 30.10 -8.52 10.30
CA ASN A 124 30.51 -9.65 9.46
C ASN A 124 30.48 -9.32 7.96
N SER A 125 30.47 -8.02 7.59
CA SER A 125 30.41 -7.57 6.18
C SER A 125 29.32 -8.29 5.37
N PRO A 126 28.04 -8.18 5.76
CA PRO A 126 26.97 -8.95 5.12
C PRO A 126 26.71 -8.55 3.66
N CYS A 127 27.17 -7.38 3.23
CA CYS A 127 27.05 -6.89 1.86
C CYS A 127 28.15 -7.46 0.98
N GLN A 128 27.77 -8.20 -0.06
CA GLN A 128 28.64 -8.81 -1.06
C GLN A 128 28.98 -7.82 -2.17
N ASN A 129 29.89 -8.21 -3.07
CA ASN A 129 30.20 -7.49 -4.31
C ASN A 129 30.54 -5.99 -4.13
N GLY A 130 31.22 -5.65 -3.04
CA GLY A 130 31.63 -4.26 -2.76
C GLY A 130 30.49 -3.34 -2.31
N GLY A 131 29.34 -3.89 -1.92
CA GLY A 131 28.23 -3.12 -1.35
C GLY A 131 28.60 -2.47 0.00
N ASN A 132 28.15 -1.24 0.22
CA ASN A 132 28.38 -0.50 1.46
C ASN A 132 27.30 -0.86 2.50
N CYS A 133 27.72 -1.38 3.65
CA CYS A 133 26.81 -1.75 4.73
C CYS A 133 26.48 -0.56 5.63
N ILE A 134 25.18 -0.28 5.77
CA ILE A 134 24.67 0.73 6.70
C ILE A 134 23.76 0.07 7.75
N THR A 135 23.99 0.39 9.02
CA THR A 135 23.13 -0.06 10.12
C THR A 135 21.85 0.77 10.15
N ILE A 136 20.70 0.11 10.23
CA ILE A 136 19.38 0.74 10.32
C ILE A 136 18.71 0.40 11.66
N HIS A 137 17.54 0.97 11.93
CA HIS A 137 16.78 0.77 13.19
C HIS A 137 16.64 -0.70 13.57
N ALA A 138 16.39 -1.58 12.60
CA ALA A 138 16.33 -3.03 12.79
C ALA A 138 17.12 -3.74 11.68
N GLY A 139 18.42 -3.98 11.92
CA GLY A 139 19.28 -4.74 11.00
C GLY A 139 20.26 -3.88 10.21
N HIS A 140 20.56 -4.34 9.00
CA HIS A 140 21.42 -3.65 8.04
C HIS A 140 20.71 -3.47 6.70
N ARG A 141 21.15 -2.46 5.95
CA ARG A 141 20.86 -2.28 4.52
C ARG A 141 22.19 -2.24 3.78
N CYS A 142 22.23 -2.87 2.61
CA CYS A 142 23.36 -2.78 1.70
C CYS A 142 23.07 -1.75 0.60
N ASN A 143 23.97 -0.80 0.40
CA ASN A 143 23.97 0.04 -0.78
C ASN A 143 24.84 -0.65 -1.84
N CYS A 144 24.20 -1.18 -2.89
CA CYS A 144 24.89 -1.96 -3.91
C CYS A 144 25.58 -1.06 -4.93
N GLN A 145 26.68 -1.56 -5.49
CA GLN A 145 27.36 -0.94 -6.62
C GLN A 145 26.54 -1.13 -7.90
N ASP A 146 26.79 -0.30 -8.91
CA ASP A 146 26.09 -0.38 -10.20
C ASP A 146 26.16 -1.80 -10.80
N GLY A 147 25.01 -2.32 -11.17
CA GLY A 147 24.87 -3.67 -11.71
C GLY A 147 24.79 -4.78 -10.66
N PHE A 148 24.73 -4.48 -9.36
CA PHE A 148 24.46 -5.48 -8.31
C PHE A 148 23.16 -5.19 -7.57
N PHE A 149 22.44 -6.26 -7.20
CA PHE A 149 21.10 -6.21 -6.62
C PHE A 149 20.92 -7.29 -5.53
N GLY A 150 19.81 -7.24 -4.82
CA GLY A 150 19.51 -8.13 -3.70
C GLY A 150 19.73 -7.48 -2.33
N LYS A 151 19.26 -8.16 -1.28
CA LYS A 151 19.30 -7.62 0.10
C LYS A 151 20.74 -7.40 0.57
N ASN A 152 21.64 -8.24 0.10
CA ASN A 152 23.05 -8.27 0.43
C ASN A 152 23.93 -8.02 -0.82
N CYS A 153 23.39 -7.45 -1.90
CA CYS A 153 24.10 -7.24 -3.16
C CYS A 153 24.66 -8.53 -3.79
N GLU A 154 23.98 -9.65 -3.58
CA GLU A 154 24.41 -10.99 -3.98
C GLU A 154 24.17 -11.31 -5.46
N PHE A 155 23.37 -10.51 -6.16
CA PHE A 155 23.01 -10.73 -7.57
C PHE A 155 23.67 -9.69 -8.48
N SER A 156 23.99 -10.07 -9.72
CA SER A 156 24.55 -9.17 -10.75
C SER A 156 23.62 -9.08 -11.97
N GLY A 157 23.43 -7.88 -12.51
CA GLY A 157 22.38 -7.43 -13.43
C GLY A 157 22.32 -8.00 -14.85
N TYR A 158 22.75 -9.24 -15.08
CA TYR A 158 22.69 -9.86 -16.42
C TYR A 158 21.42 -10.70 -16.65
N ASP A 159 20.48 -10.70 -15.71
CA ASP A 159 19.37 -11.65 -15.68
C ASP A 159 18.39 -11.48 -16.85
N CYS A 160 18.15 -10.25 -17.32
CA CYS A 160 17.36 -9.99 -18.53
C CYS A 160 18.19 -9.82 -19.81
N ASP A 161 19.51 -9.62 -19.72
CA ASP A 161 20.38 -9.41 -20.88
C ASP A 161 20.43 -10.64 -21.80
N SER A 162 20.23 -11.83 -21.23
CA SER A 162 20.13 -13.09 -21.96
C SER A 162 18.80 -13.31 -22.68
N ASN A 163 17.86 -12.36 -22.59
CA ASN A 163 16.48 -12.46 -23.10
C ASN A 163 15.81 -13.79 -22.74
N PRO A 164 15.68 -14.12 -21.45
CA PRO A 164 15.20 -15.44 -21.02
C PRO A 164 13.71 -15.68 -21.27
N CYS A 165 12.92 -14.63 -21.51
CA CYS A 165 11.47 -14.72 -21.75
C CYS A 165 11.17 -15.03 -23.22
N LEU A 166 10.43 -16.11 -23.45
CA LEU A 166 10.04 -16.59 -24.78
C LEU A 166 8.65 -16.08 -25.16
N ASN A 167 8.27 -16.28 -26.43
CA ASN A 167 6.92 -16.02 -26.95
C ASN A 167 6.39 -14.60 -26.68
N GLY A 168 7.28 -13.60 -26.71
CA GLY A 168 6.92 -12.20 -26.48
C GLY A 168 6.72 -11.83 -25.01
N GLY A 169 7.15 -12.68 -24.07
CA GLY A 169 7.21 -12.37 -22.65
C GLY A 169 8.10 -11.17 -22.36
N MET A 170 7.64 -10.26 -21.49
CA MET A 170 8.42 -9.09 -21.08
C MET A 170 9.25 -9.42 -19.84
N CYS A 171 10.57 -9.35 -19.97
CA CYS A 171 11.48 -9.58 -18.85
C CYS A 171 11.46 -8.39 -17.88
N ARG A 172 11.29 -8.67 -16.58
CA ARG A 172 11.44 -7.69 -15.51
C ARG A 172 12.43 -8.21 -14.48
N ILE A 173 13.24 -7.31 -13.95
CA ILE A 173 14.09 -7.59 -12.80
C ILE A 173 13.20 -7.76 -11.58
N ALA A 174 13.42 -8.81 -10.79
CA ALA A 174 12.63 -9.08 -9.59
C ALA A 174 13.22 -8.34 -8.36
N ASP A 175 12.35 -7.79 -7.50
CA ASP A 175 12.74 -6.99 -6.32
C ASP A 175 13.56 -7.77 -5.27
N GLY A 176 13.64 -9.09 -5.40
CA GLY A 176 14.43 -10.00 -4.56
C GLY A 176 15.67 -10.60 -5.24
N GLY A 177 16.03 -10.14 -6.45
CA GLY A 177 17.06 -10.75 -7.30
C GLY A 177 16.51 -11.73 -8.33
N GLY A 178 17.19 -11.84 -9.47
CA GLY A 178 16.74 -12.64 -10.61
C GLY A 178 15.86 -11.87 -11.60
N TYR A 179 15.27 -12.60 -12.54
CA TYR A 179 14.28 -12.07 -13.48
C TYR A 179 12.92 -12.76 -13.29
N ARG A 180 11.86 -12.08 -13.73
CA ARG A 180 10.54 -12.66 -13.96
C ARG A 180 10.08 -12.33 -15.37
N CYS A 181 9.35 -13.24 -15.98
CA CYS A 181 8.70 -13.01 -17.26
C CYS A 181 7.22 -12.68 -17.05
N ASP A 182 6.82 -11.50 -17.50
CA ASP A 182 5.41 -11.18 -17.65
C ASP A 182 4.91 -11.84 -18.94
N CYS A 183 4.19 -12.95 -18.80
CA CYS A 183 3.75 -13.74 -19.94
C CYS A 183 2.52 -13.13 -20.61
N PRO A 184 2.52 -12.95 -21.94
CA PRO A 184 1.34 -12.52 -22.68
C PRO A 184 0.23 -13.57 -22.58
N VAL A 185 -1.01 -13.09 -22.71
CA VAL A 185 -2.22 -13.95 -22.75
C VAL A 185 -2.02 -15.01 -23.84
N GLY A 186 -2.20 -16.29 -23.50
CA GLY A 186 -1.83 -17.40 -24.40
C GLY A 186 -0.66 -18.24 -23.87
N THR A 187 0.18 -17.68 -23.01
CA THR A 187 1.44 -18.33 -22.59
C THR A 187 1.57 -18.45 -21.08
N THR A 188 2.32 -19.45 -20.64
CA THR A 188 2.64 -19.70 -19.23
C THR A 188 3.99 -20.40 -19.07
N GLY A 189 4.43 -20.64 -17.84
CA GLY A 189 5.76 -21.13 -17.51
C GLY A 189 6.69 -20.04 -17.01
N ILE A 190 7.90 -20.42 -16.59
CA ILE A 190 8.88 -19.49 -15.99
C ILE A 190 9.41 -18.52 -17.05
N ASN A 191 9.55 -19.01 -18.27
CA ASN A 191 10.06 -18.29 -19.42
C ASN A 191 8.97 -18.09 -20.49
N CYS A 192 7.68 -18.19 -20.13
CA CYS A 192 6.55 -18.17 -21.06
C CYS A 192 6.63 -19.22 -22.17
N GLU A 193 7.27 -20.36 -21.88
CA GLU A 193 7.57 -21.41 -22.85
C GLU A 193 6.39 -22.35 -23.15
N ARG A 194 5.35 -22.30 -22.33
CA ARG A 194 4.22 -23.22 -22.39
C ARG A 194 3.00 -22.54 -22.98
N ASP A 195 2.30 -23.31 -23.79
CA ASP A 195 1.01 -22.91 -24.35
C ASP A 195 -0.10 -23.08 -23.31
N ALA A 196 -0.85 -22.02 -23.05
CA ALA A 196 -1.90 -22.00 -22.04
C ALA A 196 -3.30 -22.14 -22.65
N PHE A 197 -3.46 -21.78 -23.93
CA PHE A 197 -4.75 -21.76 -24.61
C PHE A 197 -4.63 -22.36 -26.02
N ASN A 198 -5.72 -22.92 -26.53
CA ASN A 198 -5.81 -23.29 -27.94
C ASN A 198 -6.62 -22.21 -28.66
N GLU A 199 -5.96 -21.21 -29.25
CA GLU A 199 -6.60 -20.04 -29.85
C GLU A 199 -7.51 -20.43 -31.03
N CYS A 200 -7.31 -21.61 -31.64
CA CYS A 200 -8.18 -22.11 -32.70
C CYS A 200 -9.59 -22.50 -32.23
N GLU A 201 -9.81 -22.76 -30.94
CA GLU A 201 -11.15 -23.07 -30.41
C GLU A 201 -12.11 -21.88 -30.53
N SER A 202 -11.57 -20.66 -30.57
CA SER A 202 -12.35 -19.44 -30.78
C SER A 202 -12.84 -19.23 -32.21
N ASN A 203 -12.51 -20.15 -33.14
CA ASN A 203 -12.75 -20.04 -34.58
C ASN A 203 -12.30 -18.69 -35.17
N PRO A 204 -11.01 -18.32 -35.04
CA PRO A 204 -10.55 -17.00 -35.41
C PRO A 204 -10.45 -16.79 -36.93
N CYS A 205 -10.30 -17.86 -37.72
CA CYS A 205 -10.24 -17.79 -39.18
C CYS A 205 -11.65 -17.55 -39.76
N ARG A 206 -11.89 -16.39 -40.36
CA ARG A 206 -13.22 -15.92 -40.74
C ARG A 206 -13.76 -16.56 -42.02
N HIS A 207 -12.88 -17.07 -42.87
CA HIS A 207 -13.30 -17.74 -44.10
C HIS A 207 -13.54 -19.24 -43.83
N LYS A 208 -14.66 -19.78 -44.35
CA LYS A 208 -15.08 -21.17 -44.15
C LYS A 208 -14.06 -22.22 -44.64
N ASP A 209 -13.29 -21.88 -45.67
CA ASP A 209 -12.28 -22.75 -46.27
C ASP A 209 -10.86 -22.47 -45.72
N ALA A 210 -10.74 -21.65 -44.66
CA ALA A 210 -9.47 -21.40 -43.99
C ALA A 210 -9.22 -22.45 -42.89
N THR A 211 -7.98 -22.91 -42.77
CA THR A 211 -7.57 -23.87 -41.74
C THR A 211 -6.84 -23.15 -40.60
N CYS A 212 -7.22 -23.40 -39.35
CA CYS A 212 -6.53 -22.85 -38.18
C CYS A 212 -5.46 -23.83 -37.64
N GLN A 213 -4.28 -23.32 -37.33
CA GLN A 213 -3.21 -24.04 -36.65
C GLN A 213 -2.87 -23.34 -35.33
N ASN A 214 -2.93 -24.09 -34.22
CA ASN A 214 -2.56 -23.59 -32.89
C ASN A 214 -1.04 -23.42 -32.76
N LEU A 215 -0.60 -22.32 -32.16
CA LEU A 215 0.79 -22.01 -31.87
C LEU A 215 0.90 -21.56 -30.40
N VAL A 216 2.11 -21.54 -29.84
CA VAL A 216 2.29 -21.13 -28.44
C VAL A 216 2.00 -19.64 -28.30
N GLY A 217 0.88 -19.30 -27.66
CA GLY A 217 0.42 -17.92 -27.47
C GLY A 217 -0.07 -17.20 -28.72
N ASP A 218 -0.34 -17.93 -29.81
CA ASP A 218 -0.92 -17.36 -31.03
C ASP A 218 -1.59 -18.46 -31.89
N TYR A 219 -2.22 -18.07 -33.00
CA TYR A 219 -2.70 -18.98 -34.03
C TYR A 219 -2.31 -18.53 -35.42
N LEU A 220 -2.31 -19.48 -36.36
CA LEU A 220 -2.10 -19.23 -37.77
C LEU A 220 -3.31 -19.68 -38.57
N CYS A 221 -3.89 -18.77 -39.36
CA CYS A 221 -4.87 -19.12 -40.37
C CYS A 221 -4.18 -19.39 -41.72
N ILE A 222 -4.49 -20.51 -42.36
CA ILE A 222 -4.11 -20.78 -43.75
C ILE A 222 -5.29 -20.37 -44.62
N CYS A 223 -5.13 -19.24 -45.32
CA CYS A 223 -6.13 -18.61 -46.13
C CYS A 223 -6.26 -19.26 -47.52
N PRO A 224 -7.49 -19.40 -48.04
CA PRO A 224 -7.71 -19.82 -49.42
C PRO A 224 -7.30 -18.71 -50.41
N ALA A 225 -7.21 -19.07 -51.69
CA ALA A 225 -6.91 -18.11 -52.75
C ALA A 225 -7.87 -16.91 -52.70
N LYS A 226 -7.32 -15.73 -52.95
CA LYS A 226 -7.97 -14.42 -52.89
C LYS A 226 -8.31 -13.88 -51.50
N PHE A 227 -7.91 -14.57 -50.43
CA PHE A 227 -8.10 -14.07 -49.07
C PHE A 227 -6.76 -13.91 -48.35
N VAL A 228 -6.63 -12.81 -47.62
CA VAL A 228 -5.42 -12.38 -46.90
C VAL A 228 -5.79 -11.82 -45.52
N GLY A 229 -4.78 -11.49 -44.72
CA GLY A 229 -4.94 -11.06 -43.33
C GLY A 229 -4.75 -12.20 -42.33
N LYS A 230 -4.43 -11.87 -41.07
CA LYS A 230 -4.21 -12.84 -39.97
C LYS A 230 -5.42 -13.77 -39.80
N ASN A 231 -6.63 -13.29 -40.10
CA ASN A 231 -7.89 -14.00 -39.93
C ASN A 231 -8.54 -14.41 -41.26
N CYS A 232 -7.86 -14.22 -42.41
CA CYS A 232 -8.41 -14.46 -43.76
C CYS A 232 -9.71 -13.70 -44.05
N ASP A 233 -9.82 -12.48 -43.51
CA ASP A 233 -10.99 -11.61 -43.54
C ASP A 233 -10.95 -10.60 -44.69
N LYS A 234 -9.78 -10.40 -45.31
CA LYS A 234 -9.59 -9.42 -46.38
C LYS A 234 -9.55 -10.10 -47.74
N TYR A 235 -10.31 -9.58 -48.70
CA TYR A 235 -10.34 -10.08 -50.07
C TYR A 235 -9.33 -9.32 -50.94
N ASP A 236 -8.46 -10.05 -51.64
CA ASP A 236 -7.52 -9.55 -52.63
C ASP A 236 -7.56 -10.47 -53.86
N ALA A 237 -8.09 -9.98 -54.98
CA ALA A 237 -8.28 -10.78 -56.19
C ALA A 237 -6.98 -11.37 -56.78
N SER A 238 -5.82 -10.81 -56.43
CA SER A 238 -4.50 -11.22 -56.92
C SER A 238 -3.76 -12.17 -55.97
N ALA A 239 -4.26 -12.36 -54.74
CA ALA A 239 -3.58 -13.18 -53.75
C ALA A 239 -3.72 -14.69 -54.05
N PRO A 240 -2.62 -15.45 -54.07
CA PRO A 240 -2.66 -16.90 -54.28
C PRO A 240 -3.22 -17.69 -53.08
N GLY A 241 -3.49 -17.01 -51.95
CA GLY A 241 -3.78 -17.65 -50.66
C GLY A 241 -2.49 -18.02 -49.93
N GLY A 242 -2.60 -18.70 -48.80
CA GLY A 242 -1.47 -19.12 -47.97
C GLY A 242 -1.55 -18.62 -46.54
N ARG A 243 -0.40 -18.49 -45.87
CA ARG A 243 -0.34 -18.09 -44.46
C ARG A 243 -0.91 -16.68 -44.25
N GLY A 244 -1.89 -16.56 -43.36
CA GLY A 244 -2.47 -15.29 -42.95
C GLY A 244 -1.49 -14.51 -42.08
N TYR A 245 -1.10 -13.33 -42.55
CA TYR A 245 -0.28 -12.37 -41.80
C TYR A 245 -1.05 -11.07 -41.62
N SER A 246 -0.81 -10.35 -40.52
CA SER A 246 -1.25 -8.95 -40.43
C SER A 246 -0.49 -8.11 -41.47
N PRO A 247 -1.13 -7.11 -42.11
CA PRO A 247 -0.48 -6.22 -43.08
C PRO A 247 0.70 -5.40 -42.52
N THR A 248 0.99 -5.51 -41.23
CA THR A 248 2.10 -4.81 -40.55
C THR A 248 3.47 -5.49 -40.71
N LEU A 249 3.61 -6.58 -41.46
CA LEU A 249 4.90 -7.30 -41.58
C LEU A 249 5.41 -7.54 -43.00
N ILE A 250 4.92 -6.78 -43.99
CA ILE A 250 5.61 -6.65 -45.29
C ILE A 250 5.58 -5.18 -45.75
N ALA A 251 6.22 -4.31 -44.97
CA ALA A 251 6.81 -3.04 -45.44
C ALA A 251 7.61 -2.36 -44.29
N ALA A 252 8.58 -3.05 -43.72
CA ALA A 252 9.67 -2.43 -42.95
C ALA A 252 10.90 -3.33 -43.01
N THR A 253 11.52 -3.39 -44.18
CA THR A 253 12.98 -3.51 -44.22
C THR A 253 13.57 -2.22 -43.67
N SER A 254 13.56 -2.11 -42.34
CA SER A 254 14.57 -1.46 -41.53
C SER A 254 14.37 -1.94 -40.10
N LYS A 255 15.22 -2.88 -39.67
CA LYS A 255 15.32 -3.32 -38.27
C LYS A 255 16.08 -2.29 -37.42
N ASP A 256 16.00 -1.02 -37.80
CA ASP A 256 16.77 0.04 -37.18
C ASP A 256 15.82 1.12 -36.65
N PRO A 257 15.61 1.19 -35.33
CA PRO A 257 14.82 2.23 -34.68
C PRO A 257 15.28 3.64 -35.05
N ASP A 258 16.57 3.82 -35.35
CA ASP A 258 17.18 5.13 -35.65
C ASP A 258 16.78 5.65 -37.04
N GLU A 259 16.50 4.76 -38.00
CA GLU A 259 16.14 5.13 -39.37
C GLU A 259 14.73 5.75 -39.45
N VAL A 260 13.83 5.38 -38.52
CA VAL A 260 12.49 5.96 -38.40
C VAL A 260 12.58 7.44 -37.99
N CYS A 261 13.45 7.77 -37.04
CA CYS A 261 13.63 9.15 -36.56
C CYS A 261 14.29 10.04 -37.62
N LEU A 262 15.24 9.49 -38.38
CA LEU A 262 15.86 10.19 -39.51
C LEU A 262 14.87 10.44 -40.65
N LYS A 263 13.97 9.50 -40.93
CA LYS A 263 12.93 9.65 -41.97
C LYS A 263 12.01 10.85 -41.71
N TYR A 264 11.66 11.10 -40.45
CA TYR A 264 10.78 12.21 -40.05
C TYR A 264 11.52 13.46 -39.57
N ASN A 265 12.86 13.44 -39.67
CA ASN A 265 13.76 14.51 -39.24
C ASN A 265 13.54 14.92 -37.76
N CYS A 266 13.26 13.96 -36.90
CA CYS A 266 13.04 14.17 -35.47
C CYS A 266 14.22 14.83 -34.74
N PRO A 267 15.50 14.57 -35.09
CA PRO A 267 16.62 15.27 -34.45
C PRO A 267 16.61 16.79 -34.57
N ALA A 268 15.99 17.34 -35.62
CA ALA A 268 15.84 18.79 -35.81
C ALA A 268 14.59 19.38 -35.11
N LYS A 269 13.66 18.51 -34.69
CA LYS A 269 12.41 18.86 -34.00
C LYS A 269 12.51 18.71 -32.49
N LYS A 270 13.40 17.82 -32.03
CA LYS A 270 13.68 17.56 -30.62
C LYS A 270 13.88 18.85 -29.80
N GLY A 271 13.08 19.05 -28.74
CA GLY A 271 13.23 20.16 -27.79
C GLY A 271 12.81 21.53 -28.36
N ASN A 272 11.88 21.55 -29.31
CA ASN A 272 11.30 22.75 -29.91
C ASN A 272 10.03 23.23 -29.16
N SER A 273 9.66 22.59 -28.04
CA SER A 273 8.47 22.88 -27.24
C SER A 273 7.14 22.63 -27.96
N ARG A 274 7.16 21.83 -29.03
CA ARG A 274 5.99 21.43 -29.81
C ARG A 274 6.02 19.92 -30.01
N CYS A 275 5.03 19.22 -29.45
CA CYS A 275 4.91 17.78 -29.67
C CYS A 275 4.60 17.42 -31.14
N ASP A 276 5.60 16.89 -31.86
CA ASP A 276 5.45 16.28 -33.18
C ASP A 276 5.10 14.79 -33.04
N GLU A 277 3.84 14.44 -33.34
CA GLU A 277 3.28 13.10 -33.11
C GLU A 277 4.07 11.97 -33.81
N GLU A 278 4.66 12.24 -34.98
CA GLU A 278 5.51 11.28 -35.68
C GLU A 278 6.83 10.96 -34.96
N CYS A 279 7.27 11.83 -34.04
CA CYS A 279 8.47 11.70 -33.22
C CYS A 279 8.14 11.22 -31.78
N ASN A 280 6.86 11.01 -31.47
CA ASN A 280 6.38 10.52 -30.18
C ASN A 280 6.52 8.99 -30.05
N ASN A 281 7.75 8.49 -30.13
CA ASN A 281 8.07 7.09 -29.91
C ASN A 281 9.40 6.96 -29.16
N TYR A 282 9.63 5.78 -28.58
CA TYR A 282 10.80 5.50 -27.76
C TYR A 282 12.13 5.68 -28.52
N ALA A 283 12.17 5.36 -29.81
CA ALA A 283 13.40 5.49 -30.62
C ALA A 283 13.79 6.95 -30.88
N CYS A 284 12.83 7.87 -30.86
CA CYS A 284 13.04 9.30 -31.12
C CYS A 284 13.03 10.15 -29.84
N ASP A 285 13.30 9.54 -28.68
CA ASP A 285 13.30 10.19 -27.35
C ASP A 285 12.04 11.02 -27.06
N PHE A 286 10.87 10.57 -27.54
CA PHE A 286 9.58 11.27 -27.36
C PHE A 286 9.65 12.76 -27.74
N ASP A 287 10.27 13.05 -28.89
CA ASP A 287 10.50 14.41 -29.39
C ASP A 287 11.30 15.29 -28.41
N GLY A 288 12.22 14.69 -27.66
CA GLY A 288 13.03 15.42 -26.66
C GLY A 288 12.29 15.74 -25.38
N ASN A 289 11.27 14.93 -25.06
CA ASN A 289 10.31 15.14 -23.97
C ASN A 289 9.32 16.29 -24.21
N ASP A 290 9.24 16.84 -25.42
CA ASP A 290 8.15 17.75 -25.81
C ASP A 290 6.80 17.01 -25.88
N CYS A 291 6.82 15.69 -26.07
CA CYS A 291 5.65 14.82 -26.00
C CYS A 291 5.55 14.08 -24.66
N SER A 292 4.33 14.00 -24.13
CA SER A 292 3.99 13.15 -22.98
C SER A 292 3.74 11.71 -23.43
N LEU A 293 3.88 10.73 -22.52
CA LEU A 293 3.75 9.26 -22.71
C LEU A 293 2.33 8.78 -23.12
N GLY A 294 1.64 9.49 -24.02
CA GLY A 294 0.26 9.24 -24.40
C GLY A 294 -0.78 9.66 -23.35
N ILE A 295 -0.36 10.42 -22.32
CA ILE A 295 -1.24 10.95 -21.27
C ILE A 295 -1.22 12.47 -21.41
N ASN A 296 -2.30 13.07 -21.89
CA ASN A 296 -2.43 14.52 -21.93
C ASN A 296 -2.64 15.06 -20.48
N PRO A 297 -1.61 15.67 -19.85
CA PRO A 297 -1.74 16.14 -18.47
C PRO A 297 -2.66 17.36 -18.35
N TRP A 298 -2.97 18.00 -19.47
CA TRP A 298 -3.82 19.17 -19.59
C TRP A 298 -5.28 18.82 -19.91
N ALA A 299 -5.63 17.53 -20.02
CA ALA A 299 -6.96 17.08 -20.41
C ALA A 299 -8.09 17.65 -19.52
N ASN A 300 -7.77 17.94 -18.25
CA ASN A 300 -8.70 18.51 -17.28
C ASN A 300 -8.46 19.99 -16.98
N CYS A 301 -7.51 20.66 -17.67
CA CYS A 301 -7.23 22.08 -17.46
C CYS A 301 -8.34 22.94 -18.07
N THR A 302 -9.07 23.68 -17.22
CA THR A 302 -10.20 24.53 -17.63
C THR A 302 -9.86 26.02 -17.73
N ALA A 303 -8.58 26.37 -17.80
CA ALA A 303 -8.15 27.77 -17.90
C ALA A 303 -8.60 28.42 -19.22
N SER A 304 -8.75 29.75 -19.21
CA SER A 304 -9.15 30.53 -20.40
C SER A 304 -8.05 30.64 -21.46
N ILE A 305 -6.81 30.32 -21.10
CA ILE A 305 -5.65 30.30 -21.98
C ILE A 305 -5.06 28.90 -22.09
N ARG A 306 -4.24 28.69 -23.12
CA ARG A 306 -3.56 27.42 -23.37
C ARG A 306 -2.36 27.28 -22.44
N CYS A 307 -2.58 26.72 -21.25
CA CYS A 307 -1.54 26.67 -20.21
C CYS A 307 -0.26 25.92 -20.62
N TRP A 308 -0.31 25.01 -21.59
CA TRP A 308 0.90 24.37 -22.12
C TRP A 308 1.82 25.31 -22.93
N GLU A 309 1.31 26.44 -23.44
CA GLU A 309 2.10 27.44 -24.17
C GLU A 309 2.81 28.43 -23.22
N VAL A 310 2.43 28.45 -21.94
CA VAL A 310 2.95 29.38 -20.92
C VAL A 310 3.54 28.69 -19.69
N PHE A 311 3.57 27.36 -19.67
CA PHE A 311 4.11 26.57 -18.56
C PHE A 311 5.64 26.71 -18.40
N MET A 312 6.11 27.08 -17.20
CA MET A 312 7.55 27.25 -16.90
C MET A 312 8.23 28.26 -17.84
N ASN A 313 7.57 29.40 -18.09
CA ASN A 313 8.08 30.47 -18.93
C ASN A 313 8.62 31.68 -18.14
N ASP A 314 8.77 31.54 -16.81
CA ASP A 314 9.17 32.60 -15.86
C ASP A 314 8.16 33.77 -15.74
N VAL A 315 6.91 33.58 -16.18
CA VAL A 315 5.83 34.59 -16.10
C VAL A 315 4.61 34.01 -15.43
N CYS A 316 4.31 34.47 -14.21
CA CYS A 316 3.13 34.00 -13.46
C CYS A 316 1.79 34.32 -14.16
N ASN A 317 1.16 33.30 -14.74
CA ASN A 317 -0.18 33.28 -15.29
C ASN A 317 -1.16 32.67 -14.26
N GLN A 318 -1.82 33.56 -13.50
CA GLN A 318 -2.76 33.18 -12.43
C GLN A 318 -3.90 32.22 -12.87
N GLU A 319 -4.30 32.27 -14.13
CA GLU A 319 -5.32 31.37 -14.70
C GLU A 319 -4.83 29.91 -14.80
N CYS A 320 -3.53 29.71 -14.94
CA CYS A 320 -2.85 28.42 -15.01
C CYS A 320 -2.33 27.94 -13.64
N ASN A 321 -2.36 28.79 -12.61
CA ASN A 321 -1.91 28.48 -11.25
C ASN A 321 -2.94 27.64 -10.46
N ASN A 322 -3.26 26.44 -10.97
CA ASN A 322 -4.14 25.50 -10.31
C ASN A 322 -3.70 24.05 -10.61
N ALA A 323 -4.20 23.10 -9.81
CA ALA A 323 -3.80 21.70 -9.89
C ALA A 323 -4.15 21.03 -11.23
N GLN A 324 -5.23 21.45 -11.89
CA GLN A 324 -5.64 20.90 -13.19
C GLN A 324 -4.74 21.40 -14.34
N CYS A 325 -4.07 22.52 -14.11
CA CYS A 325 -3.16 23.19 -15.05
C CYS A 325 -1.71 23.22 -14.50
N LEU A 326 -1.34 22.23 -13.69
CA LEU A 326 0.04 22.01 -13.21
C LEU A 326 0.72 23.23 -12.56
N PHE A 327 -0.06 24.09 -11.91
CA PHE A 327 0.44 25.26 -11.17
C PHE A 327 1.34 26.19 -11.98
N ASP A 328 1.08 26.33 -13.27
CA ASP A 328 1.87 27.20 -14.16
C ASP A 328 3.39 26.94 -14.08
N GLY A 329 3.78 25.67 -13.90
CA GLY A 329 5.21 25.32 -13.79
C GLY A 329 5.91 25.82 -12.52
N ARG A 330 5.15 26.34 -11.53
CA ARG A 330 5.64 27.08 -10.35
C ARG A 330 6.18 28.49 -10.64
N ASP A 331 5.85 29.08 -11.79
CA ASP A 331 6.23 30.48 -12.10
C ASP A 331 5.58 31.52 -11.16
N CYS A 332 4.60 31.10 -10.35
CA CYS A 332 3.91 31.93 -9.36
C CYS A 332 4.40 31.75 -7.91
N GLU A 333 5.40 30.89 -7.65
CA GLU A 333 6.06 30.70 -6.33
C GLU A 333 7.27 31.63 -6.17
#